data_AF-A0A7J6X5G7-F1
#
_entry.id   AF-A0A7J6X5G7-F1
#
_cell.length_a   1.000
_cell.length_b   1.000
_cell.length_c   1.000
_cell.angle_alpha   90.00
_cell.angle_beta   90.00
_cell.angle_gamma   90.00
#
_symmetry.space_group_name_H-M   'P 1'
#
loop_
_entity.id
_entity.type
_entity.pdbx_description
1 polymer ?
#
loop_
_entity_poly.entity_id
_entity_poly.type
_entity_poly.pdbx_seq_one_letter_code
_entity_poly.pdbx_strand_id
1 'polypeptide(L)'
;MRRRQFSIVSRCALCASEEESRNHLLYTCRETKKVWLIVSNWFGHLATPKNIEDAIAARKKHSPLIKQLWQACVISSIVQIWKARNKNFMRSRI
;
A
#
# COMPACT_ATOMS: atom_id res chain seq x y z
N MET A 1 -1.83 -24.11 24.94
CA MET A 1 -0.74 -23.09 25.02
C MET A 1 -1.28 -21.74 24.56
N ARG A 2 -1.37 -20.75 25.45
CA ARG A 2 -1.84 -19.39 25.12
C ARG A 2 -0.80 -18.72 24.21
N ARG A 3 -1.15 -18.42 22.95
CA ARG A 3 -0.33 -17.58 22.08
C ARG A 3 -0.16 -16.22 22.76
N ARG A 4 1.04 -15.94 23.29
CA ARG A 4 1.38 -14.61 23.80
C ARG A 4 1.35 -13.66 22.61
N GLN A 5 0.25 -12.89 22.51
CA GLN A 5 0.08 -11.79 21.58
C GLN A 5 1.00 -10.66 22.03
N PHE A 6 2.31 -10.79 21.81
CA PHE A 6 3.20 -9.64 21.91
C PHE A 6 2.83 -8.72 20.75
N SER A 7 1.92 -7.78 20.98
CA SER A 7 1.78 -6.61 20.13
C SER A 7 3.03 -5.75 20.35
N ILE A 8 4.14 -6.14 19.71
CA ILE A 8 5.15 -5.16 19.34
C ILE A 8 4.38 -4.24 18.40
N VAL A 9 3.93 -3.12 18.93
CA VAL A 9 3.39 -2.01 18.14
C VAL A 9 4.57 -1.48 17.34
N SER A 10 4.90 -2.18 16.24
CA SER A 10 6.01 -1.78 15.40
C SER A 10 5.59 -0.48 14.74
N ARG A 11 6.40 0.55 14.89
CA ARG A 11 6.29 1.69 13.98
C ARG A 11 6.39 1.17 12.56
N CYS A 12 5.62 1.77 11.66
CA CYS A 12 5.61 1.46 10.23
C CYS A 12 7.05 1.37 9.71
N ALA A 13 7.43 0.22 9.15
CA ALA A 13 8.80 0.02 8.67
C ALA A 13 9.14 0.85 7.41
N LEU A 14 8.18 1.61 6.88
CA LEU A 14 8.41 2.57 5.80
C LEU A 14 8.58 4.01 6.31
N CYS A 15 7.68 4.51 7.15
CA CYS A 15 7.70 5.91 7.60
C CYS A 15 8.25 6.12 9.01
N ALA A 16 8.39 5.06 9.81
CA ALA A 16 8.81 5.04 11.21
C ALA A 16 8.06 6.00 12.16
N SER A 17 6.93 6.57 11.72
CA SER A 17 6.24 7.68 12.39
C SER A 17 4.91 7.26 13.02
N GLU A 18 4.17 6.37 12.37
CA GLU A 18 2.86 5.87 12.84
C GLU A 18 2.94 4.36 13.13
N GLU A 19 1.97 3.84 13.89
CA GLU A 19 1.79 2.40 14.10
C GLU A 19 1.58 1.66 12.76
N GLU A 20 2.26 0.53 12.58
CA GLU A 20 2.06 -0.29 11.39
C GLU A 20 0.71 -1.02 11.44
N SER A 21 -0.24 -0.54 10.64
CA SER A 21 -1.43 -1.30 10.26
C SER A 21 -1.40 -1.63 8.77
N ARG A 22 -2.17 -2.64 8.34
CA ARG A 22 -2.30 -2.95 6.89
C ARG A 22 -2.78 -1.74 6.09
N ASN A 23 -3.76 -0.99 6.61
CA ASN A 23 -4.29 0.18 5.92
C ASN A 23 -3.27 1.32 5.87
N HIS A 24 -2.56 1.56 6.98
CA HIS A 24 -1.48 2.52 7.01
C HIS A 24 -0.39 2.14 6.00
N LEU A 25 0.17 0.93 6.12
CA LEU A 25 1.24 0.45 5.27
C LEU A 25 0.90 0.54 3.78
N LEU A 26 -0.31 0.12 3.40
CA LEU A 26 -0.68 -0.02 1.99
C LEU A 26 -1.31 1.21 1.37
N TYR A 27 -1.86 2.16 2.13
CA TYR A 27 -2.64 3.27 1.56
C TYR A 27 -2.35 4.62 2.20
N THR A 28 -2.29 4.71 3.52
CA THR A 28 -2.24 6.02 4.19
C THR A 28 -0.84 6.49 4.60
N CYS A 29 0.14 5.59 4.61
CA CYS A 29 1.55 5.87 4.88
C CYS A 29 2.10 6.92 3.92
N ARG A 30 2.88 7.87 4.44
CA ARG A 30 3.49 8.97 3.67
C ARG A 30 4.31 8.46 2.48
N GLU A 31 5.08 7.40 2.67
CA GLU A 31 5.90 6.83 1.59
C GLU A 31 5.03 6.11 0.55
N THR A 32 4.03 5.37 1.01
CA THR A 32 3.09 4.66 0.14
C THR A 32 2.21 5.61 -0.67
N LYS A 33 1.80 6.75 -0.10
CA LYS A 33 1.06 7.80 -0.83
C LYS A 33 1.82 8.32 -2.05
N LYS A 34 3.16 8.37 -2.01
CA LYS A 34 3.97 8.77 -3.17
C LYS A 34 3.84 7.75 -4.32
N VAL A 35 3.84 6.46 -4.00
CA VAL A 35 3.62 5.38 -4.98
C VAL A 35 2.24 5.53 -5.61
N TRP A 36 1.21 5.71 -4.78
CA TRP A 36 -0.16 5.89 -5.28
C TRP A 36 -0.34 7.15 -6.11
N LEU A 37 0.33 8.25 -5.76
CA LEU A 37 0.29 9.47 -6.56
C LEU A 37 0.83 9.21 -7.98
N ILE A 38 1.97 8.53 -8.09
CA ILE A 38 2.57 8.18 -9.39
C ILE A 38 1.63 7.27 -10.20
N VAL A 39 1.13 6.20 -9.57
CA VAL A 39 0.23 5.24 -10.22
C VAL A 39 -1.07 5.93 -10.65
N SER A 40 -1.68 6.75 -9.79
CA SER A 40 -2.87 7.52 -10.13
C SER A 40 -2.64 8.51 -11.27
N ASN A 41 -1.45 9.12 -11.35
CA ASN A 41 -1.09 10.05 -12.41
C ASN A 41 -1.01 9.36 -13.78
N TRP A 42 -0.56 8.10 -13.87
CA TRP A 42 -0.55 7.35 -15.14
C TRP A 42 -1.92 7.19 -15.77
N PHE A 43 -2.99 7.27 -14.97
CA PHE A 43 -4.35 7.16 -15.46
C PHE A 43 -5.05 8.54 -15.56
N GLY A 44 -4.33 9.66 -15.44
CA GLY A 44 -4.94 11.00 -15.51
C GLY A 44 -5.41 11.50 -14.15
N HIS A 45 -4.50 11.51 -13.18
CA HIS A 45 -4.66 12.19 -11.88
C HIS A 45 -5.85 11.74 -11.03
N LEU A 46 -5.99 10.44 -10.80
CA LEU A 46 -6.97 9.93 -9.85
C LEU A 46 -6.65 10.34 -8.41
N ALA A 47 -7.70 10.44 -7.57
CA ALA A 47 -7.52 10.47 -6.13
C ALA A 47 -6.72 9.23 -5.67
N THR A 48 -5.76 9.42 -4.76
CA THR A 48 -5.02 8.31 -4.18
C THR A 48 -5.94 7.44 -3.33
N PRO A 49 -5.93 6.11 -3.47
CA PRO A 49 -6.79 5.24 -2.68
C PRO A 49 -6.45 5.31 -1.19
N LYS A 50 -7.48 5.26 -0.34
CA LYS A 50 -7.32 5.27 1.14
C LYS A 50 -7.48 3.88 1.77
N ASN A 51 -8.03 2.93 1.00
CA ASN A 51 -8.25 1.54 1.35
C ASN A 51 -8.33 0.70 0.05
N ILE A 52 -8.56 -0.61 0.19
CA ILE A 52 -8.61 -1.53 -0.96
C ILE A 52 -9.86 -1.35 -1.81
N GLU A 53 -10.99 -0.99 -1.20
CA GLU A 53 -12.25 -0.75 -1.87
C GLU A 53 -12.15 0.44 -2.83
N ASP A 54 -11.57 1.54 -2.38
CA ASP A 54 -11.25 2.72 -3.19
C ASP A 54 -10.33 2.34 -4.36
N ALA A 55 -9.27 1.57 -4.05
CA ALA A 55 -8.31 1.13 -5.05
C ALA A 55 -8.95 0.29 -6.15
N ILE A 56 -9.90 -0.60 -5.82
CA ILE A 56 -10.57 -1.43 -6.82
C ILE A 56 -11.66 -0.65 -7.57
N ALA A 57 -12.36 0.27 -6.89
CA ALA A 57 -13.48 1.01 -7.46
C ALA A 57 -13.08 2.12 -8.43
N ALA A 58 -11.87 2.68 -8.32
CA ALA A 58 -11.43 3.88 -9.04
C ALA A 58 -11.61 3.84 -10.57
N ARG A 59 -11.63 2.66 -11.20
CA ARG A 59 -11.83 2.49 -12.66
C ARG A 59 -13.00 1.61 -13.05
N LYS A 60 -14.00 1.44 -12.17
CA LYS A 60 -15.14 0.54 -12.44
C LYS A 60 -15.96 0.89 -13.70
N LYS A 61 -16.01 2.18 -14.07
CA LYS A 61 -16.80 2.69 -15.21
C LYS A 61 -16.00 2.86 -16.52
N HIS A 62 -14.72 2.47 -16.55
CA HIS A 62 -13.87 2.58 -17.74
C HIS A 62 -13.94 1.32 -18.61
N SER A 63 -13.32 1.38 -19.80
CA SER A 63 -13.22 0.23 -20.69
C SER A 63 -12.58 -0.99 -19.98
N PRO A 64 -12.94 -2.22 -20.39
CA PRO A 64 -12.40 -3.44 -19.78
C PRO A 64 -10.86 -3.47 -19.73
N LEU A 65 -10.20 -2.99 -20.78
CA LEU A 65 -8.74 -2.89 -20.85
C LEU A 65 -8.16 -1.97 -19.78
N ILE A 66 -8.70 -0.75 -19.65
CA ILE A 66 -8.24 0.22 -18.64
C ILE A 66 -8.48 -0.31 -17.23
N LYS A 67 -9.61 -1.00 -17.01
CA LYS A 67 -9.90 -1.65 -15.73
C LYS A 67 -8.87 -2.74 -15.40
N GLN A 68 -8.52 -3.60 -16.35
CA GLN A 68 -7.52 -4.66 -16.15
C GLN A 68 -6.13 -4.09 -15.87
N LEU A 69 -5.69 -3.09 -16.66
CA LEU A 69 -4.41 -2.40 -16.44
C LEU A 69 -4.34 -1.73 -15.07
N TRP A 70 -5.42 -1.07 -14.66
CA TRP A 70 -5.52 -0.47 -13.34
C TRP A 70 -5.41 -1.52 -12.23
N GLN A 71 -6.15 -2.63 -12.33
CA GLN A 71 -6.09 -3.71 -11.35
C GLN A 71 -4.69 -4.35 -11.27
N ALA A 72 -4.02 -4.54 -12.41
CA ALA A 72 -2.64 -5.02 -12.45
C ALA A 72 -1.67 -4.04 -11.75
N CYS A 73 -1.83 -2.73 -11.98
CA CYS A 73 -1.05 -1.70 -11.30
C CYS A 73 -1.30 -1.69 -9.79
N VAL A 74 -2.56 -1.83 -9.34
CA VAL A 74 -2.93 -1.93 -7.92
C VAL A 74 -2.25 -3.13 -7.26
N ILE A 75 -2.38 -4.32 -7.84
CA ILE A 75 -1.78 -5.56 -7.31
C ILE A 75 -0.25 -5.43 -7.27
N SER A 76 0.36 -4.98 -8.37
CA SER A 76 1.81 -4.78 -8.47
C SER A 76 2.30 -3.81 -7.40
N SER A 77 1.61 -2.68 -7.21
CA SER A 77 1.97 -1.67 -6.20
C SER A 77 1.93 -2.26 -4.79
N ILE A 78 0.85 -2.98 -4.43
CA ILE A 78 0.72 -3.66 -3.13
C ILE A 78 1.89 -4.63 -2.89
N VAL A 79 2.23 -5.45 -3.89
CA VAL A 79 3.35 -6.40 -3.79
C VAL A 79 4.68 -5.68 -3.58
N GLN A 80 4.94 -4.61 -4.34
CA GLN A 80 6.19 -3.86 -4.24
C GLN A 80 6.31 -3.11 -2.91
N ILE A 81 5.22 -2.52 -2.40
CA ILE A 81 5.14 -1.89 -1.08
C ILE A 81 5.46 -2.94 0.00
N TRP A 82 4.87 -4.12 -0.08
CA TRP A 82 5.13 -5.21 0.88
C TRP A 82 6.58 -5.69 0.87
N LYS A 83 7.17 -5.86 -0.33
CA LYS A 83 8.59 -6.20 -0.47
C LYS A 83 9.50 -5.12 0.13
N ALA A 84 9.20 -3.85 -0.10
CA ALA A 84 9.93 -2.72 0.49
C ALA A 84 9.86 -2.73 2.01
N ARG A 85 8.67 -3.00 2.57
CA ARG A 85 8.46 -3.17 4.02
C ARG A 85 9.36 -4.26 4.60
N ASN A 86 9.37 -5.43 3.98
CA ASN A 86 10.19 -6.56 4.44
C ASN A 86 11.68 -6.23 4.38
N LYS A 87 12.13 -5.56 3.31
CA LYS A 87 13.53 -5.14 3.17
C LYS A 87 13.95 -4.18 4.29
N ASN A 88 13.10 -3.22 4.64
CA ASN A 88 13.40 -2.27 5.71
C ASN A 88 13.39 -2.93 7.10
N PHE A 89 12.42 -3.82 7.35
CA PHE A 89 12.36 -4.58 8.60
C PHE A 89 13.58 -5.48 8.82
N MET A 90 14.14 -6.06 7.74
CA MET A 90 15.39 -6.81 7.82
C MET A 90 16.61 -5.92 8.09
N ARG A 91 16.64 -4.71 7.52
CA ARG A 91 17.73 -3.75 7.74
C ARG A 91 17.76 -3.18 9.16
N SER A 92 16.62 -3.02 9.82
CA SER A 92 16.54 -2.49 11.19
C SER A 92 16.94 -3.49 12.29
N ARG A 93 17.42 -4.69 11.93
CA ARG A 93 17.82 -5.77 12.86
C ARG A 93 19.32 -6.10 12.82
N ILE A 94 20.12 -5.31 12.10
CA ILE A 94 21.59 -5.35 12.06
C ILE A 94 22.09 -4.12 12.81
#